data_AF-A0A3N5TD15-F1
#
_entry.id   AF-A0A3N5TD15-F1
#
_cell.length_a   1.000
_cell.length_b   1.000
_cell.length_c   1.000
_cell.angle_alpha   90.00
_cell.angle_beta   90.00
_cell.angle_gamma   90.00
#
_symmetry.space_group_name_H-M   'P 1'
#
loop_
_entity.id
_entity.type
_entity.pdbx_description
1 polymer ?
#
loop_
_entity_poly.entity_id
_entity_poly.type
_entity_poly.pdbx_seq_one_letter_code
_entity_poly.pdbx_strand_id
1 'polypeptide(L)'
;TKGKTYHIQNNFLNIHALVPSTVSGDFEEFLGRKGKNLLSYIQSTIDRVGRNYLQGKGQQPEDQALFFYLWCGPKSPFFGKHAMKTFERYFCNGPVTHVEQNLYWRENMQSDQFKKKMQQEFGVKRVIYGHTPVNYRKGLHMASEDGVAINVDGGFAAAYYNRGHSLVHTPHQLYGIILPTPDEIKEAERKLESAPLDIELIDEFSQPMKIKDTIAGKTLMAERDQIIQLLLESAEQNGLRRPVAITLD
;
A
#
# COMPACT_ATOMS: atom_id res chain seq x y z
N THR A 1 1.45 -16.40 -5.19
CA THR A 1 1.11 -14.96 -5.19
C THR A 1 2.11 -14.20 -6.04
N LYS A 2 1.71 -13.14 -6.76
CA LYS A 2 2.62 -12.26 -7.51
C LYS A 2 2.89 -11.01 -6.66
N GLY A 3 4.15 -10.77 -6.29
CA GLY A 3 4.53 -9.57 -5.53
C GLY A 3 4.42 -8.32 -6.40
N LYS A 4 3.91 -7.22 -5.82
CA LYS A 4 3.84 -5.91 -6.48
C LYS A 4 4.33 -4.81 -5.54
N THR A 5 4.95 -3.76 -6.08
CA THR A 5 5.35 -2.53 -5.37
C THR A 5 4.17 -1.87 -4.66
N TYR A 6 3.00 -1.92 -5.30
CA TYR A 6 1.72 -1.54 -4.73
C TYR A 6 0.59 -2.36 -5.37
N HIS A 7 -0.55 -2.43 -4.69
CA HIS A 7 -1.75 -3.08 -5.17
C HIS A 7 -2.97 -2.23 -4.83
N ILE A 8 -3.90 -2.09 -5.77
CA ILE A 8 -5.18 -1.40 -5.52
C ILE A 8 -6.26 -2.46 -5.40
N GLN A 9 -6.92 -2.50 -4.25
CA GLN A 9 -8.03 -3.40 -3.98
C GLN A 9 -9.26 -2.58 -3.56
N ASN A 10 -10.40 -2.87 -4.17
CA ASN A 10 -11.67 -2.12 -4.02
C ASN A 10 -11.51 -0.65 -4.41
N ASN A 11 -11.08 0.19 -3.48
CA ASN A 11 -10.78 1.60 -3.66
C ASN A 11 -9.55 2.03 -2.84
N PHE A 12 -8.76 1.08 -2.31
CA PHE A 12 -7.67 1.34 -1.38
C PHE A 12 -6.33 0.99 -2.03
N LEU A 13 -5.40 1.93 -1.98
CA LEU A 13 -4.01 1.69 -2.33
C LEU A 13 -3.34 0.95 -1.17
N ASN A 14 -2.77 -0.21 -1.44
CA ASN A 14 -1.88 -0.93 -0.53
C ASN A 14 -0.46 -0.75 -1.05
N ILE A 15 0.39 -0.07 -0.30
CA ILE A 15 1.80 0.15 -0.64
C ILE A 15 2.70 -0.41 0.46
N HIS A 16 3.84 -0.99 0.05
CA HIS A 16 4.75 -1.63 0.99
C HIS A 16 5.29 -0.66 2.06
N ALA A 17 5.83 0.48 1.64
CA ALA A 17 6.38 1.47 2.55
C ALA A 17 5.90 2.88 2.22
N LEU A 18 6.32 3.46 1.09
CA LEU A 18 6.02 4.85 0.78
C LEU A 18 6.06 5.19 -0.71
N VAL A 19 5.53 6.37 -1.05
CA VAL A 19 5.89 7.08 -2.29
C VAL A 19 6.89 8.19 -1.92
N PRO A 20 8.09 8.22 -2.54
CA PRO A 20 9.08 9.24 -2.24
C PRO A 20 8.48 10.64 -2.41
N SER A 21 8.67 11.50 -1.40
CA SER A 21 8.13 12.85 -1.38
C SER A 21 9.11 13.86 -0.83
N THR A 22 8.98 15.10 -1.31
CA THR A 22 9.74 16.26 -0.86
C THR A 22 9.19 16.79 0.46
N VAL A 23 9.93 17.69 1.09
CA VAL A 23 9.46 18.45 2.26
C VAL A 23 8.20 19.29 1.98
N SER A 24 7.94 19.67 0.72
CA SER A 24 6.77 20.43 0.30
C SER A 24 5.51 19.58 0.06
N GLY A 25 5.59 18.26 0.22
CA GLY A 25 4.48 17.36 -0.15
C GLY A 25 4.35 17.16 -1.66
N ASP A 26 5.44 17.31 -2.41
CA ASP A 26 5.50 16.91 -3.82
C ASP A 26 6.08 15.51 -3.98
N PHE A 27 5.79 14.85 -5.10
CA PHE A 27 6.44 13.58 -5.42
C PHE A 27 7.89 13.83 -5.79
N GLU A 28 8.80 13.16 -5.08
CA GLU A 28 10.24 13.26 -5.30
C GLU A 28 10.62 12.61 -6.63
N GLU A 29 11.50 13.27 -7.40
CA GLU A 29 11.98 12.71 -8.67
C GLU A 29 13.11 11.71 -8.46
N PHE A 30 12.99 10.57 -9.11
CA PHE A 30 14.07 9.60 -9.23
C PHE A 30 14.07 8.98 -10.62
N LEU A 31 15.25 8.98 -11.27
CA LEU A 31 15.43 8.48 -12.64
C LEU A 31 14.43 9.10 -13.65
N GLY A 32 14.16 10.41 -13.51
CA GLY A 32 13.22 11.14 -14.37
C GLY A 32 11.74 10.77 -14.16
N ARG A 33 11.41 10.12 -13.03
CA ARG A 33 10.06 9.60 -12.74
C ARG A 33 9.63 9.98 -11.33
N LYS A 34 8.31 10.10 -11.13
CA LYS A 34 7.65 10.48 -9.87
C LYS A 34 6.42 9.62 -9.62
N GLY A 35 5.93 9.62 -8.38
CA GLY A 35 4.61 9.07 -8.05
C GLY A 35 4.40 7.63 -8.53
N LYS A 36 3.24 7.37 -9.12
CA LYS A 36 2.85 6.08 -9.68
C LYS A 36 3.74 5.64 -10.83
N ASN A 37 4.26 6.57 -11.62
CA ASN A 37 5.15 6.27 -12.74
C ASN A 37 6.49 5.68 -12.24
N LEU A 38 7.05 6.25 -11.16
CA LEU A 38 8.24 5.73 -10.51
C LEU A 38 8.03 4.30 -10.00
N LEU A 39 6.93 4.06 -9.27
CA LEU A 39 6.63 2.72 -8.74
C LEU A 39 6.44 1.69 -9.86
N SER A 40 5.77 2.08 -10.95
CA SER A 40 5.54 1.21 -12.11
C SER A 40 6.86 0.83 -12.81
N TYR A 41 7.78 1.79 -12.94
CA TYR A 41 9.11 1.54 -13.47
C TYR A 41 9.92 0.58 -12.57
N ILE A 42 9.91 0.81 -11.25
CA ILE A 42 10.57 -0.06 -10.28
C ILE A 42 9.99 -1.48 -10.34
N GLN A 43 8.67 -1.63 -10.39
CA GLN A 43 8.01 -2.93 -10.53
C GLN A 43 8.48 -3.66 -11.78
N SER A 44 8.51 -2.97 -12.93
CA SER A 44 8.96 -3.57 -14.20
C SER A 44 10.40 -4.07 -14.13
N THR A 45 11.25 -3.36 -13.38
CA THR A 45 12.65 -3.75 -13.16
C THR A 45 12.73 -4.95 -12.23
N ILE A 46 11.93 -4.98 -11.15
CA ILE A 46 11.83 -6.14 -10.26
C ILE A 46 11.38 -7.39 -11.02
N ASP A 47 10.34 -7.27 -11.86
CA ASP A 47 9.84 -8.38 -12.67
C ASP A 47 10.86 -8.85 -13.70
N ARG A 48 11.67 -7.94 -14.26
CA ARG A 48 12.75 -8.28 -15.19
C ARG A 48 13.88 -9.02 -14.49
N VAL A 49 14.39 -8.49 -13.38
CA VAL A 49 15.44 -9.11 -12.56
C VAL A 49 15.01 -10.49 -12.08
N GLY A 50 13.80 -10.61 -11.54
CA GLY A 50 13.24 -11.87 -11.04
C GLY A 50 13.09 -12.92 -12.15
N ARG A 51 12.57 -12.55 -13.32
CA ARG A 51 12.49 -13.46 -14.48
C ARG A 51 13.85 -13.93 -14.94
N ASN A 52 14.83 -13.02 -15.05
CA ASN A 52 16.19 -13.38 -15.45
C ASN A 52 16.82 -14.37 -14.45
N TYR A 53 16.65 -14.14 -13.15
CA TYR A 53 17.14 -15.04 -12.10
C TYR A 53 16.52 -16.44 -12.23
N LEU A 54 15.19 -16.52 -12.32
CA LEU A 54 14.47 -17.80 -12.43
C LEU A 54 14.81 -18.56 -13.73
N GLN A 55 15.24 -17.87 -14.77
CA GLN A 55 15.61 -18.45 -16.07
C GLN A 55 17.12 -18.68 -16.23
N GLY A 56 17.94 -18.38 -15.21
CA GLY A 56 19.40 -18.49 -15.30
C GLY A 56 20.04 -17.55 -16.33
N LYS A 57 19.39 -16.40 -16.63
CA LYS A 57 19.89 -15.40 -17.57
C LYS A 57 20.78 -14.38 -16.86
N GLY A 58 21.74 -13.83 -17.61
CA GLY A 58 22.54 -12.69 -17.15
C GLY A 58 21.67 -11.47 -16.80
N GLN A 59 22.16 -10.66 -15.87
CA GLN A 59 21.50 -9.43 -15.44
C GLN A 59 22.14 -8.21 -16.12
N GLN A 60 21.37 -7.14 -16.25
CA GLN A 60 21.89 -5.85 -16.69
C GLN A 60 22.54 -5.13 -15.49
N PRO A 61 23.76 -4.54 -15.63
CA PRO A 61 24.42 -3.83 -14.54
C PRO A 61 23.56 -2.73 -13.91
N GLU A 62 22.78 -2.02 -14.72
CA GLU A 62 21.90 -0.92 -14.27
C GLU A 62 20.77 -1.44 -13.39
N ASP A 63 20.22 -2.61 -13.73
CA ASP A 63 19.16 -3.25 -12.95
C ASP A 63 19.68 -3.71 -11.59
N GLN A 64 20.91 -4.27 -11.55
CA GLN A 64 21.56 -4.68 -10.31
C GLN A 64 21.87 -3.48 -9.42
N ALA A 65 22.38 -2.39 -10.00
CA ALA A 65 22.64 -1.14 -9.29
C ALA A 65 21.35 -0.55 -8.71
N LEU A 66 20.25 -0.56 -9.49
CA LEU A 66 18.95 -0.12 -9.00
C LEU A 66 18.45 -1.04 -7.87
N PHE A 67 18.57 -2.36 -8.00
CA PHE A 67 18.16 -3.30 -6.95
C PHE A 67 18.88 -3.05 -5.62
N PHE A 68 20.19 -2.81 -5.68
CA PHE A 68 20.97 -2.43 -4.50
C PHE A 68 20.54 -1.07 -3.95
N TYR A 69 20.34 -0.07 -4.82
CA TYR A 69 19.86 1.25 -4.41
C TYR A 69 18.48 1.19 -3.75
N LEU A 70 17.58 0.33 -4.20
CA LEU A 70 16.25 0.17 -3.61
C LEU A 70 16.31 -0.30 -2.14
N TRP A 71 17.39 -0.97 -1.73
CA TRP A 71 17.57 -1.42 -0.35
C TRP A 71 18.01 -0.30 0.61
N CYS A 72 18.82 0.66 0.16
CA CYS A 72 19.47 1.63 1.06
C CYS A 72 19.42 3.11 0.62
N GLY A 73 18.84 3.39 -0.55
CA GLY A 73 18.83 4.71 -1.15
C GLY A 73 17.71 5.61 -0.61
N PRO A 74 17.96 6.91 -0.36
CA PRO A 74 16.97 7.84 0.20
C PRO A 74 15.76 8.09 -0.69
N LYS A 75 15.87 7.86 -2.01
CA LYS A 75 14.75 7.99 -2.95
C LYS A 75 14.05 6.67 -3.23
N SER A 76 14.43 5.60 -2.52
CA SER A 76 13.79 4.31 -2.65
C SER A 76 12.38 4.34 -2.04
N PRO A 77 11.36 3.79 -2.71
CA PRO A 77 10.03 3.61 -2.12
C PRO A 77 9.98 2.53 -1.02
N PHE A 78 11.09 1.81 -0.76
CA PHE A 78 11.16 0.71 0.21
C PHE A 78 11.99 1.02 1.46
N PHE A 79 12.93 1.97 1.40
CA PHE A 79 13.91 2.14 2.47
C PHE A 79 13.44 3.07 3.60
N GLY A 80 12.77 4.18 3.28
CA GLY A 80 12.14 5.04 4.29
C GLY A 80 13.06 5.93 5.12
N LYS A 81 14.38 5.88 4.88
CA LYS A 81 15.39 6.63 5.64
C LYS A 81 16.36 7.34 4.70
N HIS A 82 17.00 8.40 5.19
CA HIS A 82 17.96 9.17 4.40
C HIS A 82 19.25 8.39 4.09
N ALA A 83 19.73 7.57 5.02
CA ALA A 83 20.91 6.74 4.83
C ALA A 83 20.86 5.52 5.75
N MET A 84 21.36 4.38 5.27
CA MET A 84 21.60 3.19 6.08
C MET A 84 22.79 3.44 7.00
N LYS A 85 22.63 3.22 8.31
CA LYS A 85 23.70 3.42 9.30
C LYS A 85 24.29 2.13 9.85
N THR A 86 24.11 1.02 9.14
CA THR A 86 24.63 -0.29 9.56
C THR A 86 26.15 -0.29 9.72
N PHE A 87 26.90 0.34 8.80
CA PHE A 87 28.35 0.38 8.93
C PHE A 87 28.78 1.15 10.19
N GLU A 88 28.25 2.35 10.39
CA GLU A 88 28.56 3.18 11.56
C GLU A 88 28.16 2.49 12.87
N ARG A 89 27.04 1.76 12.89
CA ARG A 89 26.61 0.98 14.06
C ARG A 89 27.60 -0.10 14.46
N TYR A 90 28.29 -0.71 13.51
CA TYR A 90 29.22 -1.81 13.77
C TYR A 90 30.64 -1.31 14.05
N PHE A 91 31.07 -0.22 13.42
CA PHE A 91 32.48 0.15 13.37
C PHE A 91 32.80 1.55 13.93
N CYS A 92 31.80 2.40 14.20
CA CYS A 92 32.02 3.73 14.74
C CYS A 92 31.51 3.85 16.18
N ASN A 93 32.38 4.25 17.09
CA ASN A 93 32.02 4.59 18.46
C ASN A 93 31.40 5.99 18.48
N GLY A 94 30.07 6.08 18.64
CA GLY A 94 29.37 7.36 18.75
C GLY A 94 27.90 7.26 18.36
N PRO A 95 26.95 7.30 19.31
CA PRO A 95 25.53 7.06 19.03
C PRO A 95 24.91 8.09 18.06
N VAL A 96 25.47 9.30 17.98
CA VAL A 96 25.06 10.33 17.01
C VAL A 96 25.25 9.86 15.55
N THR A 97 26.27 9.05 15.27
CA THR A 97 26.55 8.54 13.93
C THR A 97 25.57 7.45 13.49
N HIS A 98 24.82 6.88 14.44
CA HIS A 98 23.88 5.78 14.21
C HIS A 98 22.44 6.27 13.93
N VAL A 99 22.21 7.58 14.03
CA VAL A 99 20.90 8.20 13.82
C VAL A 99 20.52 8.14 12.35
N GLU A 100 19.42 7.45 12.07
CA GLU A 100 18.81 7.38 10.74
C GLU A 100 17.65 8.37 10.70
N GLN A 101 17.77 9.39 9.85
CA GLN A 101 16.70 10.36 9.64
C GLN A 101 15.61 9.74 8.77
N ASN A 102 14.36 9.86 9.21
CA ASN A 102 13.20 9.48 8.40
C ASN A 102 13.02 10.44 7.23
N LEU A 103 12.41 9.95 6.16
CA LEU A 103 11.96 10.79 5.04
C LEU A 103 10.62 11.47 5.37
N TYR A 104 10.21 12.42 4.54
CA TYR A 104 9.03 13.27 4.74
C TYR A 104 7.67 12.58 4.58
N TRP A 105 7.64 11.30 4.17
CA TRP A 105 6.39 10.59 3.85
C TRP A 105 5.41 10.59 5.02
N ARG A 106 5.88 10.28 6.23
CA ARG A 106 5.02 10.15 7.42
C ARG A 106 4.37 11.49 7.76
N GLU A 107 5.15 12.55 7.74
CA GLU A 107 4.72 13.91 8.04
C GLU A 107 3.76 14.41 6.95
N ASN A 108 4.10 14.18 5.68
CA ASN A 108 3.26 14.58 4.54
C ASN A 108 1.88 13.89 4.59
N MET A 109 1.81 12.61 4.98
CA MET A 109 0.54 11.88 5.11
C MET A 109 -0.40 12.43 6.19
N GLN A 110 0.05 13.33 7.07
CA GLN A 110 -0.83 14.06 7.99
C GLN A 110 -1.53 15.24 7.31
N SER A 111 -1.02 15.74 6.18
CA SER A 111 -1.59 16.88 5.47
C SER A 111 -2.71 16.47 4.50
N ASP A 112 -3.81 17.24 4.49
CA ASP A 112 -4.92 17.02 3.56
C ASP A 112 -4.51 17.21 2.11
N GLN A 113 -3.59 18.13 1.84
CA GLN A 113 -3.07 18.38 0.49
C GLN A 113 -2.39 17.14 -0.07
N PHE A 114 -1.50 16.51 0.70
CA PHE A 114 -0.79 15.34 0.24
C PHE A 114 -1.70 14.10 0.16
N LYS A 115 -2.60 13.93 1.14
CA LYS A 115 -3.63 12.88 1.10
C LYS A 115 -4.48 12.95 -0.18
N LYS A 116 -4.96 14.16 -0.54
CA LYS A 116 -5.69 14.39 -1.81
C LYS A 116 -4.84 14.10 -3.04
N LYS A 117 -3.57 14.51 -3.03
CA LYS A 117 -2.62 14.22 -4.12
C LYS A 117 -2.43 12.72 -4.34
N MET A 118 -2.28 11.95 -3.27
CA MET A 118 -2.20 10.49 -3.32
C MET A 118 -3.48 9.85 -3.86
N GLN A 119 -4.64 10.32 -3.41
CA GLN A 119 -5.94 9.86 -3.92
C GLN A 119 -6.07 10.11 -5.43
N GLN A 120 -5.67 11.29 -5.91
CA GLN A 120 -5.71 11.66 -7.33
C GLN A 120 -4.72 10.86 -8.17
N GLU A 121 -3.46 10.75 -7.73
CA GLU A 121 -2.38 10.05 -8.43
C GLU A 121 -2.72 8.57 -8.69
N PHE A 122 -3.35 7.92 -7.70
CA PHE A 122 -3.66 6.49 -7.78
C PHE A 122 -5.12 6.19 -8.10
N GLY A 123 -6.00 7.20 -8.10
CA GLY A 123 -7.45 7.04 -8.32
C GLY A 123 -8.14 6.27 -7.19
N VAL A 124 -7.72 6.50 -5.93
CA VAL A 124 -8.15 5.73 -4.74
C VAL A 124 -8.84 6.63 -3.71
N LYS A 125 -9.58 6.01 -2.78
CA LYS A 125 -10.16 6.70 -1.63
C LYS A 125 -9.22 6.69 -0.41
N ARG A 126 -8.43 5.63 -0.24
CA ARG A 126 -7.58 5.41 0.95
C ARG A 126 -6.19 4.93 0.57
N VAL A 127 -5.23 5.24 1.43
CA VAL A 127 -3.82 4.87 1.33
C VAL A 127 -3.44 4.05 2.55
N ILE A 128 -3.22 2.77 2.35
CA ILE A 128 -2.74 1.81 3.33
C ILE A 128 -1.24 1.65 3.13
N TYR A 129 -0.46 1.94 4.16
CA TYR A 129 1.00 1.89 4.13
C TYR A 129 1.56 1.30 5.43
N GLY A 130 2.80 0.82 5.38
CA GLY A 130 3.49 0.24 6.54
C GLY A 130 4.80 0.95 6.88
N HIS A 131 5.81 0.15 7.25
CA HIS A 131 7.21 0.54 7.48
C HIS A 131 7.50 1.43 8.68
N THR A 132 6.53 2.21 9.13
CA THR A 132 6.65 3.11 10.28
C THR A 132 5.75 2.63 11.41
N PRO A 133 6.31 2.08 12.51
CA PRO A 133 5.51 1.65 13.64
C PRO A 133 4.69 2.76 14.27
N VAL A 134 3.44 2.43 14.61
CA VAL A 134 2.54 3.28 15.38
C VAL A 134 2.46 2.72 16.79
N ASN A 135 2.78 3.56 17.78
CA ASN A 135 2.72 3.15 19.18
C ASN A 135 1.33 3.40 19.75
N TYR A 136 0.45 2.42 19.61
CA TYR A 136 -0.94 2.49 20.07
C TYR A 136 -1.06 2.76 21.57
N ARG A 137 -0.12 2.26 22.40
CA ARG A 137 -0.11 2.50 23.86
C ARG A 137 0.10 3.97 24.24
N LYS A 138 0.61 4.79 23.31
CA LYS A 138 0.73 6.25 23.50
C LYS A 138 -0.51 7.02 23.02
N GLY A 139 -1.61 6.32 22.71
CA GLY A 139 -2.84 6.92 22.19
C GLY A 139 -2.76 7.32 20.72
N LEU A 140 -1.82 6.76 19.96
CA LEU A 140 -1.74 6.98 18.51
C LEU A 140 -2.65 6.00 17.77
N HIS A 141 -3.38 6.49 16.78
CA HIS A 141 -4.32 5.72 15.97
C HIS A 141 -3.67 5.14 14.71
N MET A 142 -4.21 4.02 14.23
CA MET A 142 -3.83 3.42 12.94
C MET A 142 -4.22 4.31 11.77
N ALA A 143 -5.38 4.95 11.84
CA ALA A 143 -5.89 5.82 10.79
C ALA A 143 -5.77 7.31 11.14
N SER A 144 -5.65 8.16 10.12
CA SER A 144 -5.94 9.58 10.24
C SER A 144 -7.42 9.81 10.53
N GLU A 145 -7.78 10.96 11.12
CA GLU A 145 -9.17 11.30 11.50
C GLU A 145 -10.15 11.25 10.32
N ASP A 146 -9.68 11.53 9.10
CA ASP A 146 -10.47 11.45 7.86
C ASP A 146 -10.55 10.04 7.26
N GLY A 147 -9.89 9.05 7.89
CA GLY A 147 -9.82 7.66 7.43
C GLY A 147 -9.10 7.46 6.09
N VAL A 148 -8.37 8.46 5.59
CA VAL A 148 -7.68 8.40 4.29
C VAL A 148 -6.34 7.70 4.40
N ALA A 149 -5.54 8.03 5.42
CA ALA A 149 -4.22 7.47 5.66
C ALA A 149 -4.32 6.38 6.73
N ILE A 150 -3.97 5.13 6.40
CA ILE A 150 -4.06 4.01 7.33
C ILE A 150 -2.69 3.34 7.41
N ASN A 151 -2.08 3.40 8.59
CA ASN A 151 -0.83 2.72 8.88
C ASN A 151 -1.11 1.30 9.42
N VAL A 152 -0.70 0.29 8.66
CA VAL A 152 -0.79 -1.11 9.07
C VAL A 152 0.62 -1.62 9.30
N ASP A 153 1.00 -1.75 10.57
CA ASP A 153 2.31 -2.23 10.96
C ASP A 153 2.35 -3.76 10.96
N GLY A 154 3.47 -4.31 10.49
CA GLY A 154 3.77 -5.73 10.61
C GLY A 154 4.05 -6.14 12.06
N GLY A 155 4.68 -5.27 12.87
CA GLY A 155 4.81 -5.35 14.34
C GLY A 155 5.22 -6.69 15.00
N PHE A 156 5.59 -7.73 14.26
CA PHE A 156 6.01 -9.02 14.83
C PHE A 156 7.52 -9.10 15.08
N ALA A 157 8.28 -8.05 14.73
CA ALA A 157 9.69 -7.99 15.02
C ALA A 157 9.91 -7.57 16.48
N ALA A 158 10.57 -8.42 17.27
CA ALA A 158 10.88 -8.14 18.67
C ALA A 158 11.62 -6.80 18.87
N ALA A 159 12.40 -6.37 17.88
CA ALA A 159 13.13 -5.09 17.90
C ALA A 159 12.25 -3.86 17.64
N TYR A 160 11.04 -4.01 17.10
CA TYR A 160 10.24 -2.91 16.54
C TYR A 160 8.78 -2.98 16.97
N TYR A 161 8.53 -2.90 18.28
CA TYR A 161 7.17 -2.89 18.85
C TYR A 161 6.40 -4.17 18.49
N ASN A 162 6.35 -5.12 19.43
CA ASN A 162 5.91 -6.50 19.20
C ASN A 162 4.38 -6.68 19.01
N ARG A 163 3.66 -5.66 18.49
CA ARG A 163 2.23 -5.71 18.17
C ARG A 163 2.01 -5.34 16.71
N GLY A 164 1.61 -6.33 15.91
CA GLY A 164 1.20 -6.13 14.52
C GLY A 164 -0.24 -5.63 14.40
N HIS A 165 -0.57 -5.11 13.23
CA HIS A 165 -1.93 -4.69 12.89
C HIS A 165 -2.49 -5.55 11.76
N SER A 166 -3.81 -5.74 11.77
CA SER A 166 -4.56 -6.28 10.65
C SER A 166 -5.67 -5.30 10.27
N LEU A 167 -5.91 -5.13 8.98
CA LEU A 167 -7.00 -4.28 8.49
C LEU A 167 -8.10 -5.15 7.93
N VAL A 168 -9.33 -4.98 8.44
CA VAL A 168 -10.50 -5.73 8.00
C VAL A 168 -11.46 -4.78 7.30
N HIS A 169 -11.81 -5.14 6.07
CA HIS A 169 -12.78 -4.41 5.26
C HIS A 169 -13.97 -5.31 4.95
N THR A 170 -15.12 -4.98 5.52
CA THR A 170 -16.41 -5.62 5.25
C THR A 170 -17.25 -4.68 4.38
N PRO A 171 -18.40 -5.14 3.82
CA PRO A 171 -19.31 -4.24 3.12
C PRO A 171 -19.81 -3.06 3.96
N HIS A 172 -19.84 -3.19 5.29
CA HIS A 172 -20.40 -2.18 6.20
C HIS A 172 -19.36 -1.39 6.97
N GLN A 173 -18.15 -1.93 7.18
CA GLN A 173 -17.18 -1.32 8.08
C GLN A 173 -15.76 -1.53 7.60
N LEU A 174 -14.90 -0.59 7.98
CA LEU A 174 -13.46 -0.68 7.92
C LEU A 174 -12.93 -0.54 9.34
N TYR A 175 -12.22 -1.54 9.83
CA TYR A 175 -11.63 -1.47 11.17
C TYR A 175 -10.26 -2.14 11.20
N GLY A 176 -9.40 -1.58 12.05
CA GLY A 176 -8.11 -2.12 12.41
C GLY A 176 -8.23 -3.07 13.60
N ILE A 177 -7.44 -4.12 13.58
CA ILE A 177 -7.23 -5.04 14.68
C ILE A 177 -5.79 -4.89 15.13
N ILE A 178 -5.57 -4.50 16.39
CA ILE A 178 -4.24 -4.47 17.00
C ILE A 178 -4.02 -5.82 17.68
N LEU A 179 -3.06 -6.57 17.16
CA LEU A 179 -2.80 -7.93 17.58
C LEU A 179 -2.01 -7.95 18.91
N PRO A 180 -2.29 -8.94 19.78
CA PRO A 180 -1.50 -9.15 21.00
C PRO A 180 -0.06 -9.50 20.66
N THR A 181 0.84 -9.15 21.56
CA THR A 181 2.23 -9.60 21.48
C THR A 181 2.31 -11.12 21.70
N PRO A 182 3.34 -11.79 21.16
CA PRO A 182 3.69 -13.17 21.52
C PRO A 182 3.68 -13.49 23.02
N ASP A 183 4.09 -12.56 23.88
CA ASP A 183 4.11 -12.79 25.34
C ASP A 183 2.71 -12.65 25.96
N GLU A 184 1.89 -11.71 25.49
CA GLU A 184 0.48 -11.60 25.88
C GLU A 184 -0.33 -12.85 25.43
N ILE A 185 -0.01 -13.41 24.26
CA ILE A 185 -0.61 -14.68 23.80
C ILE A 185 -0.23 -15.83 24.74
N LYS A 186 1.05 -15.98 25.09
CA LYS A 186 1.51 -17.03 26.02
C LYS A 186 0.91 -16.87 27.41
N GLU A 187 0.74 -15.64 27.89
CA GLU A 187 0.13 -15.37 29.19
C GLU A 187 -1.35 -15.75 29.20
N ALA A 188 -2.10 -15.37 28.16
CA ALA A 188 -3.50 -15.74 28.00
C ALA A 188 -3.68 -17.27 27.94
N GLU A 189 -2.81 -17.97 27.20
CA GLU A 189 -2.80 -19.43 27.13
C GLU A 189 -2.60 -20.08 28.52
N ARG A 190 -1.64 -19.57 29.30
CA ARG A 190 -1.39 -20.06 30.68
C ARG A 190 -2.56 -19.85 31.62
N LYS A 191 -3.33 -18.78 31.41
CA LYS A 191 -4.53 -18.45 32.20
C LYS A 191 -5.81 -19.11 31.68
N LEU A 192 -5.76 -19.78 30.53
CA LEU A 192 -6.93 -20.29 29.80
C LEU A 192 -7.93 -19.17 29.45
N GLU A 193 -7.41 -18.00 29.09
CA GLU A 193 -8.16 -16.79 28.71
C GLU A 193 -7.95 -16.44 27.23
N SER A 194 -8.76 -15.54 26.70
CA SER A 194 -8.55 -14.99 25.36
C SER A 194 -7.44 -13.94 25.37
N ALA A 195 -6.59 -13.96 24.35
CA ALA A 195 -5.54 -12.94 24.22
C ALA A 195 -6.14 -11.55 23.99
N PRO A 196 -5.59 -10.49 24.61
CA PRO A 196 -6.15 -9.15 24.53
C PRO A 196 -5.99 -8.60 23.11
N LEU A 197 -7.12 -8.28 22.48
CA LEU A 197 -7.22 -7.69 21.15
C LEU A 197 -7.81 -6.30 21.28
N ASP A 198 -7.21 -5.31 20.61
CA ASP A 198 -7.83 -3.99 20.49
C ASP A 198 -8.39 -3.80 19.07
N ILE A 199 -9.53 -3.11 18.96
CA ILE A 199 -10.19 -2.82 17.68
C ILE A 199 -10.32 -1.31 17.52
N GLU A 200 -9.85 -0.80 16.38
CA GLU A 200 -10.02 0.60 15.98
C GLU A 200 -11.02 0.66 14.84
N LEU A 201 -12.24 1.18 15.08
CA LEU A 201 -13.18 1.46 14.00
C LEU A 201 -12.68 2.66 13.20
N ILE A 202 -12.40 2.46 11.91
CA ILE A 202 -11.84 3.47 11.01
C ILE A 202 -12.93 4.15 10.20
N ASP A 203 -13.90 3.36 9.70
CA ASP A 203 -15.03 3.89 8.94
C ASP A 203 -16.25 2.96 9.02
N GLU A 204 -17.44 3.54 8.94
CA GLU A 204 -18.71 2.82 8.88
C GLU A 204 -19.54 3.33 7.70
N PHE A 205 -19.91 2.41 6.81
CA PHE A 205 -20.63 2.72 5.59
C PHE A 205 -22.14 2.65 5.84
N SER A 206 -22.81 3.79 5.64
CA SER A 206 -24.27 3.90 5.77
C SER A 206 -25.04 2.94 4.85
N GLN A 207 -24.42 2.53 3.75
CA GLN A 207 -24.91 1.51 2.83
C GLN A 207 -23.80 0.49 2.51
N PRO A 208 -24.13 -0.80 2.35
CA PRO A 208 -23.13 -1.81 2.08
C PRO A 208 -22.42 -1.54 0.75
N MET A 209 -21.09 -1.50 0.77
CA MET A 209 -20.28 -1.38 -0.44
C MET A 209 -20.49 -2.61 -1.32
N LYS A 210 -20.92 -2.38 -2.57
CA LYS A 210 -21.08 -3.43 -3.58
C LYS A 210 -19.88 -3.44 -4.52
N ILE A 211 -19.69 -4.54 -5.24
CA ILE A 211 -18.60 -4.66 -6.23
C ILE A 211 -18.67 -3.53 -7.26
N LYS A 212 -19.87 -3.15 -7.72
CA LYS A 212 -20.08 -2.03 -8.67
C LYS A 212 -19.55 -0.68 -8.17
N ASP A 213 -19.41 -0.49 -6.86
CA ASP A 213 -18.93 0.75 -6.24
C ASP A 213 -17.39 0.79 -6.12
N THR A 214 -16.72 -0.29 -6.53
CA THR A 214 -15.26 -0.42 -6.52
C THR A 214 -14.65 -0.08 -7.87
N ILE A 215 -13.34 0.20 -7.90
CA ILE A 215 -12.57 0.37 -9.14
C ILE A 215 -12.73 -0.87 -10.03
N ALA A 216 -12.67 -2.08 -9.46
CA ALA A 216 -12.86 -3.31 -10.22
C ALA A 216 -14.27 -3.40 -10.84
N GLY A 217 -15.31 -3.02 -10.10
CA GLY A 217 -16.68 -2.97 -10.62
C GLY A 217 -16.84 -1.98 -11.76
N LYS A 218 -16.23 -0.79 -11.65
CA LYS A 218 -16.23 0.20 -12.73
C LYS A 218 -15.55 -0.32 -13.99
N THR A 219 -14.42 -1.02 -13.86
CA THR A 219 -13.74 -1.67 -14.98
C THR A 219 -14.65 -2.72 -15.64
N LEU A 220 -15.27 -3.61 -14.84
CA LEU A 220 -16.17 -4.65 -15.36
C LEU A 220 -17.40 -4.05 -16.07
N MET A 221 -17.95 -2.96 -15.56
CA MET A 221 -19.06 -2.26 -16.21
C MET A 221 -18.63 -1.64 -17.54
N ALA A 222 -17.45 -1.03 -17.62
CA ALA A 222 -16.91 -0.49 -18.87
C ALA A 222 -16.66 -1.59 -19.91
N GLU A 223 -16.11 -2.74 -19.49
CA GLU A 223 -15.92 -3.91 -20.35
C GLU A 223 -17.26 -4.46 -20.86
N ARG A 224 -18.26 -4.58 -19.97
CA ARG A 224 -19.63 -4.96 -20.34
C ARG A 224 -20.18 -4.01 -21.40
N ASP A 225 -20.06 -2.70 -21.18
CA ASP A 225 -20.61 -1.70 -22.10
C ASP A 225 -19.93 -1.76 -23.47
N GLN A 226 -18.62 -2.00 -23.50
CA GLN A 226 -17.87 -2.22 -24.74
C GLN A 226 -18.35 -3.48 -25.48
N ILE A 227 -18.57 -4.59 -24.77
CA ILE A 227 -19.08 -5.83 -25.37
C ILE A 227 -20.49 -5.64 -25.93
N ILE A 228 -21.37 -4.96 -25.18
CA ILE A 228 -22.72 -4.64 -25.63
C ILE A 228 -22.68 -3.81 -26.91
N GLN A 229 -21.79 -2.82 -26.97
CA GLN A 229 -21.62 -1.98 -28.17
C GLN A 229 -21.19 -2.82 -29.39
N LEU A 230 -20.21 -3.71 -29.23
CA LEU A 230 -19.77 -4.61 -30.30
C LEU A 230 -20.87 -5.59 -30.76
N LEU A 231 -21.69 -6.08 -29.83
CA LEU A 231 -22.84 -6.94 -30.15
C LEU A 231 -23.90 -6.18 -30.96
N LEU A 232 -24.17 -4.92 -30.62
CA LEU A 232 -25.11 -4.08 -31.35
C LEU A 232 -24.61 -3.79 -32.78
N GLU A 233 -23.33 -3.46 -32.93
CA GLU A 233 -22.70 -3.23 -34.24
C GLU A 233 -22.75 -4.49 -35.12
N SER A 234 -22.46 -5.66 -34.53
CA SER A 234 -22.56 -6.95 -35.23
C SER A 234 -24.00 -7.31 -35.61
N ALA A 235 -24.97 -7.05 -34.72
CA ALA A 235 -26.39 -7.28 -35.01
C ALA A 235 -26.86 -6.42 -36.18
N GLU A 236 -26.49 -5.13 -36.21
CA GLU A 236 -26.80 -4.22 -37.31
C GLU A 236 -26.18 -4.68 -38.63
N GLN A 237 -24.92 -5.11 -38.64
CA GLN A 237 -24.24 -5.66 -39.82
C GLN A 237 -24.91 -6.93 -40.37
N ASN A 238 -25.52 -7.73 -39.49
CA ASN A 238 -26.21 -8.98 -39.87
C ASN A 238 -27.73 -8.81 -40.09
N GLY A 239 -28.23 -7.57 -40.12
CA GLY A 239 -29.66 -7.29 -40.37
C GLY A 239 -30.59 -7.69 -39.23
N LEU A 240 -30.06 -7.97 -38.04
CA LEU A 240 -30.82 -8.27 -36.83
C LEU A 240 -31.24 -6.95 -36.16
N ARG A 241 -32.54 -6.62 -36.18
CA ARG A 241 -33.05 -5.43 -35.49
C ARG A 241 -32.96 -5.59 -33.97
N ARG A 242 -32.64 -4.49 -33.26
CA ARG A 242 -32.58 -4.41 -31.79
C ARG A 242 -33.80 -5.08 -31.14
N PRO A 243 -33.60 -6.04 -30.22
CA PRO A 243 -34.63 -6.38 -29.25
C PRO A 243 -34.96 -5.13 -28.43
N VAL A 244 -36.24 -4.90 -28.17
CA VAL A 244 -36.73 -3.86 -27.25
C VAL A 244 -35.99 -4.01 -25.91
N ALA A 245 -35.51 -2.89 -25.36
CA ALA A 245 -34.66 -2.83 -24.19
C ALA A 245 -35.15 -3.75 -23.05
N ILE A 246 -34.34 -4.74 -22.69
CA ILE A 246 -34.48 -5.44 -21.42
C ILE A 246 -33.79 -4.55 -20.39
N THR A 247 -34.58 -3.77 -19.66
CA THR A 247 -34.14 -3.14 -18.41
C THR A 247 -33.80 -4.25 -17.43
N LEU A 248 -32.50 -4.45 -17.19
CA LEU A 248 -32.02 -5.23 -16.07
C LEU A 248 -31.94 -4.28 -14.87
N ASP A 249 -32.98 -4.32 -14.03
CA ASP A 249 -33.01 -3.70 -12.70
C ASP A 249 -31.97 -4.32 -11.75
#